data_AF-A0A936EQP3-F1
#
_entry.id   AF-A0A936EQP3-F1
#
_cell.length_a   1.000
_cell.length_b   1.000
_cell.length_c   1.000
_cell.angle_alpha   90.00
_cell.angle_beta   90.00
_cell.angle_gamma   90.00
#
_symmetry.space_group_name_H-M   'P 1'
#
loop_
_entity.id
_entity.type
_entity.pdbx_description
1 polymer ?
#
loop_
_entity_poly.entity_id
_entity_poly.type
_entity_poly.pdbx_seq_one_letter_code
_entity_poly.pdbx_strand_id
1 'polypeptide(L)'
;MTTTRLRTRKTALALAVAVVLGVTPWQESLAVPCAFNPASGDWGTLGNWSCGAVPGAADTATVASGKTATVSGAQGATAISNAGTISINNNSGLGLLGTNVNDGLINLNSFGNNTDLTFSGAAALNGSGTVNMSNSSVNRILGVGATTLSIGAGQTIQGAGKIGAATAMALINNGTIVSTLSGLFINSAAGVTNNSVLRADGATLVLENTAFNQGAAGTLNALNGSVVQLSNSSITGGSFSTASGGAVATAGATFGNTLSGVTNTGTFNLVNNSGIVLGGTLTNNGSVNLISSGNVTDIALSGSRSILGSGVIALSNYANNRIYGTAGSTLTLGSGQTLTGAGVIGAGASNFALVNQGTIVASSNAGLLINASAGVTNTGTLRADGGTLSLQTTVNSGGGTIEARNGSGAAAQRCGHQQRQLLGQRSGQPDHHGECRFGHAGWRHRDRAADGGQQLRGTPDRRPDLQRHVEPELGGQLYRSDSGRRAHHRRRSDDPDVQLPEQSPVCGQCQR
;
A
#
# COMPACT_ATOMS: atom_id res chain seq x y z
N MET A 1 -84.70 -38.23 -34.88
CA MET A 1 -83.74 -37.13 -35.14
C MET A 1 -83.99 -36.01 -34.13
N THR A 2 -82.90 -35.44 -33.61
CA THR A 2 -82.79 -34.06 -33.06
C THR A 2 -83.59 -33.64 -31.80
N THR A 3 -82.83 -33.60 -30.69
CA THR A 3 -82.63 -32.46 -29.75
C THR A 3 -83.81 -31.60 -29.27
N THR A 4 -84.07 -31.58 -27.96
CA THR A 4 -84.25 -30.33 -27.18
C THR A 4 -84.06 -30.52 -25.66
N ARG A 5 -83.89 -29.38 -24.98
CA ARG A 5 -83.22 -29.10 -23.72
C ARG A 5 -84.08 -29.20 -22.43
N LEU A 6 -83.34 -29.29 -21.30
CA LEU A 6 -83.54 -28.74 -19.94
C LEU A 6 -84.67 -29.29 -19.03
N ARG A 7 -84.26 -29.73 -17.82
CA ARG A 7 -84.54 -29.00 -16.55
C ARG A 7 -83.75 -29.54 -15.35
N THR A 8 -83.14 -28.59 -14.66
CA THR A 8 -82.46 -28.65 -13.35
C THR A 8 -83.38 -29.04 -12.18
N ARG A 9 -82.82 -29.68 -11.13
CA ARG A 9 -82.63 -29.11 -9.77
C ARG A 9 -82.11 -30.15 -8.76
N LYS A 10 -81.03 -29.75 -8.05
CA LYS A 10 -80.75 -29.82 -6.58
C LYS A 10 -80.83 -31.18 -5.86
N THR A 11 -79.99 -31.61 -4.90
CA THR A 11 -78.78 -31.18 -4.17
C THR A 11 -78.45 -32.32 -3.17
N ALA A 12 -77.23 -32.31 -2.61
CA ALA A 12 -76.78 -32.97 -1.37
C ALA A 12 -76.34 -34.44 -1.53
N LEU A 13 -75.25 -34.94 -0.97
CA LEU A 13 -74.22 -34.44 -0.03
C LEU A 13 -73.01 -35.40 -0.20
N ALA A 14 -71.81 -34.91 -0.49
CA ALA A 14 -70.61 -35.75 -0.55
C ALA A 14 -69.84 -35.65 0.76
N LEU A 15 -69.71 -36.76 1.48
CA LEU A 15 -68.87 -36.92 2.66
C LEU A 15 -67.39 -36.92 2.20
N ALA A 16 -66.64 -35.88 2.55
CA ALA A 16 -65.20 -35.82 2.31
C ALA A 16 -64.46 -36.29 3.58
N VAL A 17 -63.71 -37.39 3.47
CA VAL A 17 -62.77 -37.84 4.50
C VAL A 17 -61.46 -37.08 4.30
N ALA A 18 -61.12 -36.21 5.26
CA ALA A 18 -59.84 -35.52 5.29
C ALA A 18 -58.78 -36.40 5.99
N VAL A 19 -57.81 -36.89 5.23
CA VAL A 19 -56.56 -37.45 5.78
C VAL A 19 -55.64 -36.27 6.09
N VAL A 20 -55.49 -35.96 7.38
CA VAL A 20 -54.49 -34.99 7.85
C VAL A 20 -53.13 -35.69 7.87
N LEU A 21 -52.32 -35.45 6.84
CA LEU A 21 -50.88 -35.69 6.89
C LEU A 21 -50.28 -34.62 7.81
N GLY A 22 -49.87 -35.04 9.01
CA GLY A 22 -49.19 -34.19 9.98
C GLY A 22 -47.86 -33.72 9.40
N VAL A 23 -47.83 -32.48 8.90
CA VAL A 23 -46.59 -31.75 8.68
C VAL A 23 -46.13 -31.29 10.06
N THR A 24 -45.23 -32.03 10.70
CA THR A 24 -44.51 -31.49 11.85
C THR A 24 -43.73 -30.28 11.36
N PRO A 25 -43.91 -29.08 11.94
CA PRO A 25 -43.01 -27.98 11.62
C PRO A 25 -41.60 -28.44 11.96
N TRP A 26 -40.68 -28.28 11.02
CA TRP A 26 -39.26 -28.44 11.26
C TRP A 26 -38.90 -27.50 12.41
N GLN A 27 -38.79 -28.03 13.63
CA GLN A 27 -38.19 -27.28 14.72
C GLN A 27 -36.72 -27.12 14.33
N GLU A 28 -36.35 -25.93 13.87
CA GLU A 28 -34.96 -25.52 13.95
C GLU A 28 -34.53 -25.75 15.41
N SER A 29 -33.50 -26.56 15.60
CA SER A 29 -32.90 -26.76 16.91
C SER A 29 -32.49 -25.39 17.45
N LEU A 30 -33.29 -24.83 18.37
CA LEU A 30 -32.97 -23.57 19.00
C LEU A 30 -31.65 -23.73 19.75
N ALA A 31 -30.71 -22.80 19.52
CA ALA A 31 -29.41 -22.88 20.16
C ALA A 31 -29.58 -22.82 21.68
N VAL A 32 -28.92 -23.74 22.41
CA VAL A 32 -29.03 -23.76 23.87
C VAL A 32 -28.16 -22.65 24.46
N PRO A 33 -28.70 -21.77 25.32
CA PRO A 33 -27.90 -20.74 25.97
C PRO A 33 -27.11 -21.31 27.15
N CYS A 34 -25.79 -21.21 27.07
CA CYS A 34 -24.85 -21.64 28.10
C CYS A 34 -24.14 -20.43 28.70
N ALA A 35 -24.36 -20.13 29.98
CA ALA A 35 -23.65 -19.09 30.71
C ALA A 35 -22.47 -19.70 31.48
N PHE A 36 -21.31 -19.05 31.38
CA PHE A 36 -20.12 -19.45 32.13
C PHE A 36 -20.32 -19.12 33.62
N ASN A 37 -20.19 -20.11 34.50
CA ASN A 37 -20.50 -20.02 35.92
C ASN A 37 -19.35 -19.45 36.78
N PRO A 38 -18.13 -20.02 36.76
CA PRO A 38 -17.09 -19.62 37.71
C PRO A 38 -16.49 -18.26 37.35
N ALA A 39 -15.75 -17.67 38.29
CA ALA A 39 -14.96 -16.46 38.04
C ALA A 39 -13.82 -16.72 37.04
N SER A 40 -13.20 -17.89 37.11
CA SER A 40 -12.20 -18.36 36.14
C SER A 40 -12.28 -19.87 35.99
N GLY A 41 -12.05 -20.39 34.78
CA GLY A 41 -12.04 -21.83 34.52
C GLY A 41 -11.82 -22.18 33.05
N ASP A 42 -11.68 -23.47 32.76
CA ASP A 42 -11.53 -23.98 31.41
C ASP A 42 -12.89 -24.14 30.70
N TRP A 43 -12.96 -23.74 29.44
CA TRP A 43 -14.13 -23.81 28.56
C TRP A 43 -14.60 -25.25 28.38
N GLY A 44 -13.67 -26.21 28.26
CA GLY A 44 -13.95 -27.62 28.04
C GLY A 44 -14.45 -28.37 29.27
N THR A 45 -14.62 -27.69 30.41
CA THR A 45 -15.14 -28.32 31.64
C THR A 45 -16.66 -28.18 31.72
N LEU A 46 -17.38 -29.30 31.65
CA LEU A 46 -18.85 -29.36 31.68
C LEU A 46 -19.46 -28.59 32.86
N GLY A 47 -18.90 -28.74 34.06
CA GLY A 47 -19.40 -28.07 35.27
C GLY A 47 -19.29 -26.54 35.27
N ASN A 48 -18.55 -25.96 34.33
CA ASN A 48 -18.39 -24.52 34.22
C ASN A 48 -19.54 -23.83 33.47
N TRP A 49 -20.52 -24.57 32.92
CA TRP A 49 -21.60 -24.01 32.11
C TRP A 49 -22.98 -24.29 32.68
N SER A 50 -23.85 -23.28 32.66
CA SER A 50 -25.21 -23.35 33.20
C SER A 50 -26.11 -24.36 32.47
N CYS A 51 -25.80 -24.68 31.22
CA CYS A 51 -26.56 -25.63 30.40
C CYS A 51 -26.22 -27.10 30.69
N GLY A 52 -25.26 -27.37 31.59
CA GLY A 52 -24.83 -28.73 31.93
C GLY A 52 -24.08 -29.45 30.80
N ALA A 53 -23.60 -28.72 29.80
CA ALA A 53 -22.82 -29.21 28.68
C ALA A 53 -21.71 -28.21 28.33
N VAL A 54 -20.67 -28.67 27.62
CA VAL A 54 -19.68 -27.78 27.01
C VAL A 54 -20.32 -27.20 25.75
N PRO A 55 -20.39 -25.85 25.58
CA PRO A 55 -20.96 -25.25 24.39
C PRO A 55 -20.24 -25.75 23.14
N GLY A 56 -21.02 -26.12 22.12
CA GLY A 56 -20.54 -26.52 20.81
C GLY A 56 -21.17 -25.71 19.68
N ALA A 57 -21.03 -26.19 18.44
CA ALA A 57 -21.48 -25.49 17.24
C ALA A 57 -23.01 -25.30 17.12
N ALA A 58 -23.80 -25.86 18.05
CA ALA A 58 -25.25 -25.70 18.16
C ALA A 58 -25.67 -24.84 19.37
N ASP A 59 -24.73 -24.37 20.19
CA ASP A 59 -25.00 -23.67 21.44
C ASP A 59 -24.50 -22.24 21.41
N THR A 60 -25.07 -21.37 22.24
CA THR A 60 -24.54 -20.02 22.47
C THR A 60 -23.82 -19.97 23.80
N ALA A 61 -22.69 -19.26 23.86
CA ALA A 61 -21.87 -19.16 25.05
C ALA A 61 -21.81 -17.71 25.56
N THR A 62 -22.16 -17.49 26.82
CA THR A 62 -22.10 -16.18 27.48
C THR A 62 -20.98 -16.16 28.53
N VAL A 63 -20.02 -15.24 28.36
CA VAL A 63 -18.95 -14.97 29.33
C VAL A 63 -19.15 -13.55 29.85
N ALA A 64 -19.72 -13.43 31.04
CA ALA A 64 -20.05 -12.14 31.64
C ALA A 64 -18.81 -11.37 32.12
N SER A 65 -18.96 -10.07 32.35
CA SER A 65 -17.90 -9.23 32.91
C SER A 65 -17.36 -9.78 34.24
N GLY A 66 -16.05 -9.62 34.45
CA GLY A 66 -15.34 -10.18 35.61
C GLY A 66 -15.06 -11.69 35.53
N LYS A 67 -15.54 -12.38 34.48
CA LYS A 67 -15.25 -13.81 34.28
C LYS A 67 -14.15 -14.05 33.26
N THR A 68 -13.39 -15.13 33.44
CA THR A 68 -12.35 -15.58 32.52
C THR A 68 -12.59 -17.03 32.09
N ALA A 69 -12.88 -17.25 30.81
CA ALA A 69 -12.98 -18.59 30.22
C ALA A 69 -11.69 -18.90 29.44
N THR A 70 -10.98 -19.94 29.84
CA THR A 70 -9.75 -20.39 29.17
C THR A 70 -10.09 -21.47 28.15
N VAL A 71 -9.65 -21.33 26.90
CA VAL A 71 -9.88 -22.31 25.84
C VAL A 71 -8.62 -23.18 25.69
N SER A 72 -8.75 -24.45 26.05
CA SER A 72 -7.73 -25.48 25.83
C SER A 72 -8.21 -26.52 24.82
N GLY A 73 -7.36 -26.89 23.87
CA GLY A 73 -7.72 -27.77 22.76
C GLY A 73 -8.68 -27.09 21.77
N ALA A 74 -9.48 -27.90 21.07
CA ALA A 74 -10.49 -27.40 20.14
C ALA A 74 -11.84 -27.22 20.83
N GLN A 75 -12.35 -25.99 20.87
CA GLN A 75 -13.64 -25.63 21.44
C GLN A 75 -14.45 -24.79 20.44
N GLY A 76 -15.73 -24.55 20.69
CA GLY A 76 -16.53 -23.69 19.82
C GLY A 76 -17.86 -23.27 20.41
N ALA A 77 -18.56 -22.41 19.67
CA ALA A 77 -19.94 -22.02 19.92
C ALA A 77 -20.59 -21.61 18.59
N THR A 78 -21.92 -21.73 18.46
CA THR A 78 -22.65 -21.08 17.36
C THR A 78 -22.47 -19.57 17.42
N ALA A 79 -22.51 -19.00 18.62
CA ALA A 79 -22.26 -17.58 18.85
C ALA A 79 -21.79 -17.34 20.29
N ILE A 80 -21.00 -16.29 20.49
CA ILE A 80 -20.63 -15.80 21.83
C ILE A 80 -21.30 -14.47 22.17
N SER A 81 -21.56 -14.27 23.46
CA SER A 81 -21.75 -12.96 24.10
C SER A 81 -20.68 -12.81 25.18
N ASN A 82 -19.60 -12.11 24.85
CA ASN A 82 -18.45 -11.92 25.74
C ASN A 82 -18.37 -10.49 26.25
N ALA A 83 -18.56 -10.29 27.55
CA ALA A 83 -18.24 -9.06 28.27
C ALA A 83 -17.06 -9.26 29.26
N GLY A 84 -16.55 -10.50 29.37
CA GLY A 84 -15.42 -10.87 30.22
C GLY A 84 -14.13 -11.09 29.41
N THR A 85 -13.35 -12.08 29.80
CA THR A 85 -12.13 -12.50 29.08
C THR A 85 -12.30 -13.92 28.56
N ILE A 86 -12.04 -14.12 27.27
CA ILE A 86 -11.82 -15.44 26.67
C ILE A 86 -10.33 -15.55 26.35
N SER A 87 -9.67 -16.57 26.86
CA SER A 87 -8.21 -16.75 26.73
C SER A 87 -7.91 -18.04 25.99
N ILE A 88 -7.56 -17.95 24.70
CA ILE A 88 -7.21 -19.10 23.87
C ILE A 88 -5.74 -19.44 24.11
N ASN A 89 -5.51 -20.61 24.69
CA ASN A 89 -4.16 -21.08 25.02
C ASN A 89 -3.39 -21.46 23.76
N ASN A 90 -2.07 -21.49 23.88
CA ASN A 90 -1.21 -22.03 22.82
C ASN A 90 -1.66 -23.43 22.38
N ASN A 91 -1.56 -23.71 21.08
CA ASN A 91 -1.98 -24.98 20.51
C ASN A 91 -3.47 -25.29 20.75
N SER A 92 -4.31 -24.26 20.81
CA SER A 92 -5.76 -24.37 21.01
C SER A 92 -6.52 -23.53 19.99
N GLY A 93 -7.81 -23.79 19.86
CA GLY A 93 -8.67 -23.12 18.89
C GLY A 93 -10.07 -22.89 19.42
N LEU A 94 -10.63 -21.70 19.13
CA LEU A 94 -12.04 -21.39 19.36
C LEU A 94 -12.73 -21.20 18.00
N GLY A 95 -13.67 -22.08 17.67
CA GLY A 95 -14.49 -22.00 16.46
C GLY A 95 -15.82 -21.31 16.72
N LEU A 96 -16.09 -20.26 15.95
CA LEU A 96 -17.30 -19.45 16.04
C LEU A 96 -18.07 -19.49 14.73
N LEU A 97 -19.39 -19.34 14.83
CA LEU A 97 -20.28 -19.20 13.69
C LEU A 97 -21.11 -17.93 13.87
N GLY A 98 -22.05 -17.67 12.96
CA GLY A 98 -23.14 -16.71 13.15
C GLY A 98 -22.72 -15.32 13.67
N THR A 99 -23.59 -14.71 14.46
CA THR A 99 -23.36 -13.35 14.99
C THR A 99 -22.82 -13.39 16.40
N ASN A 100 -21.58 -12.99 16.59
CA ASN A 100 -20.89 -12.94 17.87
C ASN A 100 -20.85 -11.51 18.40
N VAL A 101 -20.89 -11.35 19.71
CA VAL A 101 -20.66 -10.09 20.41
C VAL A 101 -19.48 -10.25 21.35
N ASN A 102 -18.49 -9.37 21.21
CA ASN A 102 -17.38 -9.23 22.12
C ASN A 102 -17.28 -7.76 22.55
N ASP A 103 -17.74 -7.48 23.77
CA ASP A 103 -17.54 -6.23 24.51
C ASP A 103 -16.39 -6.34 25.52
N GLY A 104 -15.83 -7.53 25.68
CA GLY A 104 -14.69 -7.82 26.54
C GLY A 104 -13.38 -8.04 25.76
N LEU A 105 -12.58 -8.97 26.25
CA LEU A 105 -11.27 -9.33 25.69
C LEU A 105 -11.28 -10.76 25.17
N ILE A 106 -10.77 -10.98 23.97
CA ILE A 106 -10.40 -12.29 23.45
C ILE A 106 -8.88 -12.30 23.25
N ASN A 107 -8.15 -13.15 23.97
CA ASN A 107 -6.70 -13.30 23.84
C ASN A 107 -6.35 -14.54 23.02
N LEU A 108 -5.42 -14.40 22.08
CA LEU A 108 -4.72 -15.53 21.45
C LEU A 108 -3.29 -15.56 22.00
N ASN A 109 -3.01 -16.57 22.82
CA ASN A 109 -1.78 -16.66 23.62
C ASN A 109 -0.81 -17.71 23.06
N SER A 110 -0.52 -17.66 21.77
CA SER A 110 0.53 -18.51 21.20
C SER A 110 1.90 -18.19 21.81
N PHE A 111 2.65 -19.26 22.10
CA PHE A 111 4.08 -19.22 22.44
C PHE A 111 4.92 -20.10 21.50
N GLY A 112 4.45 -20.30 20.28
CA GLY A 112 5.20 -21.01 19.22
C GLY A 112 4.37 -22.01 18.42
N ASN A 113 3.16 -22.36 18.88
CA ASN A 113 2.24 -23.20 18.13
C ASN A 113 1.05 -22.40 17.63
N ASN A 114 0.43 -22.90 16.55
CA ASN A 114 -0.78 -22.31 16.00
C ASN A 114 -1.85 -22.16 17.10
N THR A 115 -2.39 -20.96 17.21
CA THR A 115 -3.45 -20.62 18.16
C THR A 115 -4.51 -19.86 17.40
N ASP A 116 -5.69 -20.45 17.32
CA ASP A 116 -6.63 -20.09 16.26
C ASP A 116 -7.95 -19.55 16.83
N LEU A 117 -8.41 -18.44 16.26
CA LEU A 117 -9.80 -18.03 16.32
C LEU A 117 -10.39 -18.28 14.92
N THR A 118 -11.29 -19.23 14.80
CA THR A 118 -11.84 -19.64 13.51
C THR A 118 -13.30 -19.25 13.37
N PHE A 119 -13.70 -18.92 12.16
CA PHE A 119 -15.07 -18.58 11.79
C PHE A 119 -15.56 -19.46 10.65
N SER A 120 -16.86 -19.74 10.58
CA SER A 120 -17.46 -20.46 9.46
C SER A 120 -18.76 -19.80 8.98
N GLY A 121 -19.00 -19.90 7.66
CA GLY A 121 -20.16 -19.32 7.01
C GLY A 121 -20.15 -17.78 7.02
N ALA A 122 -21.33 -17.18 7.06
CA ALA A 122 -21.47 -15.75 7.27
C ALA A 122 -21.39 -15.46 8.78
N ALA A 123 -20.24 -14.98 9.23
CA ALA A 123 -19.96 -14.70 10.62
C ALA A 123 -19.73 -13.20 10.87
N ALA A 124 -20.12 -12.73 12.05
CA ALA A 124 -19.82 -11.39 12.52
C ALA A 124 -19.20 -11.44 13.91
N LEU A 125 -18.27 -10.53 14.17
CA LEU A 125 -17.75 -10.21 15.49
C LEU A 125 -18.08 -8.75 15.78
N ASN A 126 -19.18 -8.51 16.47
CA ASN A 126 -19.71 -7.20 16.85
C ASN A 126 -19.35 -6.86 18.29
N GLY A 127 -19.73 -5.67 18.76
CA GLY A 127 -19.41 -5.17 20.09
C GLY A 127 -18.28 -4.15 20.08
N SER A 128 -17.79 -3.84 21.27
CA SER A 128 -16.83 -2.76 21.55
C SER A 128 -15.49 -3.24 22.11
N GLY A 129 -15.31 -4.56 22.17
CA GLY A 129 -14.17 -5.20 22.81
C GLY A 129 -12.90 -5.24 21.97
N THR A 130 -11.97 -6.09 22.40
CA THR A 130 -10.69 -6.28 21.74
C THR A 130 -10.39 -7.75 21.50
N VAL A 131 -9.87 -8.08 20.33
CA VAL A 131 -9.13 -9.32 20.06
C VAL A 131 -7.63 -9.00 20.12
N ASN A 132 -6.94 -9.56 21.09
CA ASN A 132 -5.52 -9.35 21.33
C ASN A 132 -4.73 -10.60 20.91
N MET A 133 -3.98 -10.48 19.81
CA MET A 133 -3.24 -11.57 19.20
C MET A 133 -1.78 -11.66 19.70
N SER A 134 -1.48 -11.16 20.90
CA SER A 134 -0.13 -11.16 21.51
C SER A 134 0.99 -10.75 20.53
N ASN A 135 2.24 -11.15 20.77
CA ASN A 135 3.40 -10.86 19.92
C ASN A 135 3.83 -12.04 19.03
N SER A 136 3.08 -13.14 19.02
CA SER A 136 3.44 -14.33 18.25
C SER A 136 2.89 -14.28 16.82
N SER A 137 3.74 -14.64 15.85
CA SER A 137 3.39 -14.66 14.42
C SER A 137 2.49 -15.82 14.00
N VAL A 138 2.22 -16.77 14.92
CA VAL A 138 1.40 -17.95 14.68
C VAL A 138 0.06 -17.91 15.44
N ASN A 139 -0.32 -16.74 15.98
CA ASN A 139 -1.73 -16.46 16.24
C ASN A 139 -2.47 -16.25 14.92
N ARG A 140 -3.64 -16.86 14.77
CA ARG A 140 -4.37 -16.81 13.50
C ARG A 140 -5.86 -16.54 13.71
N ILE A 141 -6.40 -15.67 12.86
CA ILE A 141 -7.85 -15.53 12.64
C ILE A 141 -8.17 -16.09 11.26
N LEU A 142 -9.00 -17.12 11.17
CA LEU A 142 -9.19 -17.90 9.95
C LEU A 142 -10.67 -18.11 9.61
N GLY A 143 -10.95 -18.31 8.32
CA GLY A 143 -12.24 -18.84 7.85
C GLY A 143 -12.14 -20.34 7.52
N VAL A 144 -13.20 -21.07 7.79
CA VAL A 144 -13.37 -22.49 7.43
C VAL A 144 -14.32 -22.60 6.24
N GLY A 145 -13.81 -23.08 5.10
CA GLY A 145 -14.56 -23.09 3.84
C GLY A 145 -14.80 -21.69 3.29
N ALA A 146 -15.89 -21.50 2.54
CA ALA A 146 -16.32 -20.17 2.09
C ALA A 146 -16.88 -19.39 3.30
N THR A 147 -16.06 -18.52 3.88
CA THR A 147 -16.40 -17.74 5.08
C THR A 147 -16.39 -16.26 4.74
N THR A 148 -17.37 -15.52 5.24
CA THR A 148 -17.31 -14.05 5.32
C THR A 148 -17.27 -13.65 6.79
N LEU A 149 -16.21 -12.99 7.22
CA LEU A 149 -16.07 -12.46 8.57
C LEU A 149 -16.28 -10.94 8.56
N SER A 150 -17.31 -10.47 9.26
CA SER A 150 -17.55 -9.03 9.47
C SER A 150 -17.08 -8.60 10.85
N ILE A 151 -16.12 -7.67 10.91
CA ILE A 151 -15.67 -7.03 12.14
C ILE A 151 -16.52 -5.77 12.36
N GLY A 152 -17.18 -5.70 13.51
CA GLY A 152 -18.07 -4.59 13.89
C GLY A 152 -17.31 -3.30 14.16
N ALA A 153 -18.01 -2.16 14.07
CA ALA A 153 -17.39 -0.83 14.10
C ALA A 153 -16.71 -0.47 15.44
N GLY A 154 -17.17 -1.04 16.55
CA GLY A 154 -16.55 -0.84 17.86
C GLY A 154 -15.39 -1.78 18.16
N GLN A 155 -15.14 -2.79 17.33
CA GLN A 155 -14.13 -3.80 17.62
C GLN A 155 -12.72 -3.34 17.27
N THR A 156 -11.77 -3.79 18.09
CA THR A 156 -10.34 -3.69 17.80
C THR A 156 -9.72 -5.08 17.69
N ILE A 157 -8.96 -5.33 16.63
CA ILE A 157 -8.04 -6.46 16.52
C ILE A 157 -6.62 -5.90 16.56
N GLN A 158 -5.79 -6.42 17.46
CA GLN A 158 -4.43 -5.91 17.67
C GLN A 158 -3.41 -7.02 17.89
N GLY A 159 -2.12 -6.66 17.81
CA GLY A 159 -1.00 -7.55 18.13
C GLY A 159 -0.23 -8.00 16.90
N ALA A 160 0.11 -9.28 16.85
CA ALA A 160 0.85 -9.93 15.78
C ALA A 160 0.15 -11.22 15.32
N GLY A 161 0.48 -11.70 14.11
CA GLY A 161 -0.06 -12.96 13.61
C GLY A 161 -0.58 -12.86 12.18
N LYS A 162 -1.60 -13.67 11.87
CA LYS A 162 -2.17 -13.79 10.53
C LYS A 162 -3.69 -13.69 10.55
N ILE A 163 -4.26 -12.90 9.65
CA ILE A 163 -5.69 -12.85 9.38
C ILE A 163 -5.92 -13.42 7.97
N GLY A 164 -6.82 -14.38 7.87
CA GLY A 164 -7.10 -15.16 6.66
C GLY A 164 -6.07 -16.26 6.40
N ALA A 165 -4.77 -15.98 6.52
CA ALA A 165 -3.67 -16.92 6.26
C ALA A 165 -3.85 -17.75 4.96
N ALA A 166 -4.18 -17.07 3.86
CA ALA A 166 -4.44 -17.64 2.54
C ALA A 166 -5.67 -18.58 2.44
N THR A 167 -6.57 -18.56 3.42
CA THR A 167 -7.88 -19.22 3.31
C THR A 167 -8.81 -18.45 2.37
N ALA A 168 -9.89 -19.11 1.91
CA ALA A 168 -10.96 -18.52 1.11
C ALA A 168 -11.88 -17.57 1.92
N MET A 169 -11.38 -16.99 3.01
CA MET A 169 -12.10 -16.04 3.83
C MET A 169 -12.22 -14.70 3.10
N ALA A 170 -13.42 -14.13 3.09
CA ALA A 170 -13.66 -12.72 2.83
C ALA A 170 -13.71 -11.99 4.17
N LEU A 171 -13.03 -10.84 4.27
CA LEU A 171 -13.03 -10.01 5.48
C LEU A 171 -13.75 -8.69 5.21
N ILE A 172 -14.66 -8.31 6.08
CA ILE A 172 -15.28 -6.97 6.09
C ILE A 172 -14.84 -6.29 7.37
N ASN A 173 -13.94 -5.31 7.27
CA ASN A 173 -13.49 -4.54 8.43
C ASN A 173 -14.29 -3.24 8.55
N ASN A 174 -15.16 -3.15 9.55
CA ASN A 174 -15.79 -1.87 9.95
C ASN A 174 -15.13 -1.25 11.19
N GLY A 175 -14.29 -2.01 11.90
CA GLY A 175 -13.60 -1.57 13.11
C GLY A 175 -12.15 -1.16 12.87
N THR A 176 -11.30 -1.41 13.86
CA THR A 176 -9.86 -1.18 13.79
C THR A 176 -9.10 -2.49 13.76
N ILE A 177 -8.25 -2.69 12.75
CA ILE A 177 -7.24 -3.75 12.75
C ILE A 177 -5.87 -3.09 12.78
N VAL A 178 -5.06 -3.40 13.78
CA VAL A 178 -3.79 -2.72 14.03
C VAL A 178 -2.63 -3.68 14.33
N SER A 179 -1.52 -3.51 13.63
CA SER A 179 -0.25 -4.18 13.94
C SER A 179 0.50 -3.37 15.00
N THR A 180 0.59 -3.91 16.22
CA THR A 180 1.20 -3.21 17.37
C THR A 180 2.50 -3.85 17.87
N LEU A 181 2.83 -5.07 17.43
CA LEU A 181 3.90 -5.88 18.05
C LEU A 181 4.92 -6.43 17.04
N SER A 182 4.95 -7.73 16.76
CA SER A 182 5.98 -8.36 15.91
C SER A 182 5.58 -8.51 14.43
N GLY A 183 4.51 -7.82 14.02
CA GLY A 183 3.99 -7.83 12.66
C GLY A 183 2.68 -8.59 12.51
N LEU A 184 1.78 -8.06 11.68
CA LEU A 184 0.48 -8.65 11.38
C LEU A 184 0.35 -8.81 9.85
N PHE A 185 -0.11 -9.98 9.41
CA PHE A 185 -0.30 -10.30 8.00
C PHE A 185 -1.78 -10.44 7.68
N ILE A 186 -2.25 -9.78 6.63
CA ILE A 186 -3.59 -9.97 6.08
C ILE A 186 -3.45 -10.61 4.71
N ASN A 187 -3.87 -11.87 4.62
CA ASN A 187 -3.85 -12.67 3.40
C ASN A 187 -5.17 -13.43 3.31
N SER A 188 -6.15 -12.85 2.62
CA SER A 188 -7.54 -13.32 2.52
C SER A 188 -7.90 -13.48 1.05
N ALA A 189 -7.99 -14.73 0.57
CA ALA A 189 -8.06 -15.01 -0.87
C ALA A 189 -9.37 -14.54 -1.52
N ALA A 190 -10.46 -14.42 -0.76
CA ALA A 190 -11.72 -13.86 -1.26
C ALA A 190 -11.79 -12.32 -1.15
N GLY A 191 -10.71 -11.68 -0.68
CA GLY A 191 -10.58 -10.23 -0.58
C GLY A 191 -10.97 -9.66 0.77
N VAL A 192 -10.70 -8.36 0.92
CA VAL A 192 -11.02 -7.55 2.08
C VAL A 192 -11.82 -6.34 1.63
N THR A 193 -12.95 -6.10 2.27
CA THR A 193 -13.62 -4.80 2.26
C THR A 193 -13.23 -4.06 3.53
N ASN A 194 -12.48 -2.97 3.40
CA ASN A 194 -12.10 -2.16 4.55
C ASN A 194 -12.91 -0.85 4.56
N ASN A 195 -13.90 -0.79 5.43
CA ASN A 195 -14.77 0.38 5.61
C ASN A 195 -14.22 1.38 6.64
N SER A 196 -13.14 1.02 7.35
CA SER A 196 -12.56 1.83 8.43
C SER A 196 -11.04 1.73 8.41
N VAL A 197 -10.38 1.25 9.47
CA VAL A 197 -8.93 1.41 9.65
C VAL A 197 -8.18 0.07 9.59
N LEU A 198 -7.23 -0.03 8.67
CA LEU A 198 -6.11 -0.97 8.74
C LEU A 198 -4.84 -0.18 9.09
N ARG A 199 -4.19 -0.48 10.22
CA ARG A 199 -3.12 0.36 10.77
C ARG A 199 -1.84 -0.39 11.13
N ALA A 200 -0.70 0.25 10.87
CA ALA A 200 0.61 -0.08 11.41
C ALA A 200 0.97 0.96 12.48
N ASP A 201 1.13 0.53 13.74
CA ASP A 201 1.37 1.42 14.88
C ASP A 201 2.12 0.67 16.00
N GLY A 202 3.40 0.42 15.77
CA GLY A 202 4.30 -0.38 16.60
C GLY A 202 5.05 -1.45 15.80
N ALA A 203 4.49 -1.88 14.66
CA ALA A 203 5.11 -2.84 13.75
C ALA A 203 4.60 -2.71 12.32
N THR A 204 5.19 -3.49 11.42
CA THR A 204 4.70 -3.62 10.04
C THR A 204 3.34 -4.32 10.00
N LEU A 205 2.38 -3.75 9.27
CA LEU A 205 1.18 -4.44 8.80
C LEU A 205 1.43 -4.86 7.34
N VAL A 206 1.43 -6.16 7.06
CA VAL A 206 1.67 -6.69 5.71
C VAL A 206 0.33 -7.03 5.05
N LEU A 207 0.06 -6.42 3.91
CA LEU A 207 -1.07 -6.73 3.04
C LEU A 207 -0.54 -7.61 1.91
N GLU A 208 -0.98 -8.86 1.86
CA GLU A 208 -0.34 -9.88 1.02
C GLU A 208 -1.35 -10.62 0.13
N ASN A 209 -1.07 -10.69 -1.18
CA ASN A 209 -1.81 -11.51 -2.16
C ASN A 209 -3.33 -11.33 -2.08
N THR A 210 -3.78 -10.11 -1.79
CA THR A 210 -5.17 -9.84 -1.42
C THR A 210 -5.70 -8.61 -2.14
N ALA A 211 -6.96 -8.69 -2.55
CA ALA A 211 -7.69 -7.54 -3.06
C ALA A 211 -8.35 -6.77 -1.91
N PHE A 212 -8.03 -5.48 -1.77
CA PHE A 212 -8.58 -4.57 -0.79
C PHE A 212 -9.50 -3.55 -1.46
N ASN A 213 -10.79 -3.67 -1.22
CA ASN A 213 -11.79 -2.69 -1.60
C ASN A 213 -12.04 -1.78 -0.40
N GLN A 214 -11.66 -0.52 -0.52
CA GLN A 214 -11.82 0.46 0.54
C GLN A 214 -13.21 1.10 0.44
N GLY A 215 -13.93 1.13 1.56
CA GLY A 215 -15.11 1.98 1.70
C GLY A 215 -14.71 3.47 1.67
N ALA A 216 -15.70 4.37 1.67
CA ALA A 216 -15.43 5.81 1.61
C ALA A 216 -14.55 6.33 2.77
N ALA A 217 -14.69 5.73 3.96
CA ALA A 217 -13.86 5.99 5.13
C ALA A 217 -12.68 4.99 5.29
N GLY A 218 -12.51 4.08 4.34
CA GLY A 218 -11.45 3.09 4.33
C GLY A 218 -10.07 3.74 4.25
N THR A 219 -9.22 3.45 5.23
CA THR A 219 -7.87 4.00 5.35
C THR A 219 -6.82 2.91 5.60
N LEU A 220 -5.68 3.04 4.93
CA LEU A 220 -4.42 2.42 5.33
C LEU A 220 -3.62 3.46 6.11
N ASN A 221 -3.42 3.20 7.40
CA ASN A 221 -2.80 4.15 8.32
C ASN A 221 -1.44 3.65 8.80
N ALA A 222 -0.39 4.48 8.72
CA ALA A 222 0.93 4.14 9.24
C ALA A 222 1.47 5.24 10.16
N LEU A 223 1.72 4.90 11.41
CA LEU A 223 2.11 5.84 12.46
C LEU A 223 3.47 5.45 13.06
N ASN A 224 4.13 6.40 13.73
CA ASN A 224 5.26 6.13 14.63
C ASN A 224 6.38 5.29 14.00
N GLY A 225 6.82 5.65 12.80
CA GLY A 225 7.86 4.92 12.05
C GLY A 225 7.44 3.54 11.51
N SER A 226 6.18 3.14 11.73
CA SER A 226 5.67 1.84 11.30
C SER A 226 5.28 1.84 9.82
N VAL A 227 5.12 0.65 9.25
CA VAL A 227 4.91 0.48 7.82
C VAL A 227 3.65 -0.33 7.52
N VAL A 228 2.79 0.18 6.65
CA VAL A 228 1.83 -0.68 5.93
C VAL A 228 2.51 -1.14 4.65
N GLN A 229 2.85 -2.43 4.56
CA GLN A 229 3.58 -3.01 3.44
C GLN A 229 2.63 -3.67 2.43
N LEU A 230 2.79 -3.32 1.15
CA LEU A 230 2.03 -3.89 0.03
C LEU A 230 2.85 -4.99 -0.66
N SER A 231 2.35 -6.22 -0.59
CA SER A 231 2.93 -7.41 -1.24
C SER A 231 1.90 -8.05 -2.17
N ASN A 232 2.04 -7.84 -3.49
CA ASN A 232 1.13 -8.33 -4.52
C ASN A 232 -0.37 -8.08 -4.20
N SER A 233 -0.68 -6.89 -3.68
CA SER A 233 -2.04 -6.52 -3.26
C SER A 233 -2.65 -5.50 -4.20
N SER A 234 -3.96 -5.62 -4.45
CA SER A 234 -4.72 -4.59 -5.17
C SER A 234 -5.46 -3.70 -4.18
N ILE A 235 -5.34 -2.38 -4.32
CA ILE A 235 -6.04 -1.40 -3.50
C ILE A 235 -6.98 -0.59 -4.38
N THR A 236 -8.28 -0.67 -4.10
CA THR A 236 -9.31 0.10 -4.80
C THR A 236 -9.98 1.06 -3.84
N GLY A 237 -9.95 2.36 -4.14
CA GLY A 237 -10.55 3.42 -3.34
C GLY A 237 -9.75 3.79 -2.08
N GLY A 238 -10.41 4.53 -1.18
CA GLY A 238 -9.89 4.86 0.15
C GLY A 238 -8.69 5.79 0.15
N SER A 239 -8.00 5.85 1.30
CA SER A 239 -6.83 6.69 1.46
C SER A 239 -5.64 6.02 2.13
N PHE A 240 -4.45 6.53 1.80
CA PHE A 240 -3.23 6.32 2.57
C PHE A 240 -3.02 7.54 3.46
N SER A 241 -2.88 7.31 4.76
CA SER A 241 -2.61 8.36 5.75
C SER A 241 -1.42 7.94 6.60
N THR A 242 -0.42 8.80 6.73
CA THR A 242 0.76 8.47 7.52
C THR A 242 1.24 9.67 8.33
N ALA A 243 1.79 9.41 9.50
CA ALA A 243 2.28 10.44 10.42
C ALA A 243 3.44 9.92 11.26
N SER A 244 4.17 10.85 11.90
CA SER A 244 5.28 10.52 12.83
C SER A 244 6.30 9.54 12.22
N GLY A 245 6.67 9.74 10.95
CA GLY A 245 7.62 8.89 10.23
C GLY A 245 7.05 7.57 9.69
N GLY A 246 5.77 7.26 9.93
CA GLY A 246 5.13 6.10 9.33
C GLY A 246 4.98 6.23 7.81
N ALA A 247 4.90 5.08 7.12
CA ALA A 247 4.81 5.03 5.66
C ALA A 247 3.91 3.88 5.18
N VAL A 248 3.24 4.08 4.04
CA VAL A 248 2.85 2.95 3.18
C VAL A 248 4.04 2.63 2.29
N ALA A 249 4.36 1.35 2.09
CA ALA A 249 5.50 0.97 1.26
C ALA A 249 5.24 -0.31 0.46
N THR A 250 5.85 -0.45 -0.71
CA THR A 250 5.90 -1.74 -1.40
C THR A 250 6.88 -2.70 -0.71
N ALA A 251 6.63 -4.00 -0.80
CA ALA A 251 7.63 -5.01 -0.52
C ALA A 251 8.70 -5.03 -1.63
N GLY A 252 9.93 -5.39 -1.27
CA GLY A 252 11.00 -5.60 -2.26
C GLY A 252 10.67 -6.76 -3.21
N ALA A 253 11.25 -6.74 -4.41
CA ALA A 253 11.02 -7.71 -5.48
C ALA A 253 9.54 -7.90 -5.88
N THR A 254 8.70 -6.89 -5.61
CA THR A 254 7.24 -6.96 -5.82
C THR A 254 6.80 -5.91 -6.83
N PHE A 255 6.19 -6.36 -7.93
CA PHE A 255 5.65 -5.49 -9.00
C PHE A 255 4.15 -5.70 -9.25
N GLY A 256 3.53 -6.67 -8.57
CA GLY A 256 2.11 -7.01 -8.72
C GLY A 256 1.15 -6.12 -7.95
N ASN A 257 1.64 -5.12 -7.20
CA ASN A 257 0.75 -4.21 -6.47
C ASN A 257 -0.04 -3.35 -7.45
N THR A 258 -1.35 -3.21 -7.26
CA THR A 258 -2.19 -2.38 -8.14
C THR A 258 -2.97 -1.35 -7.33
N LEU A 259 -3.08 -0.11 -7.83
CA LEU A 259 -3.84 0.97 -7.19
C LEU A 259 -4.90 1.53 -8.15
N SER A 260 -6.12 1.73 -7.66
CA SER A 260 -7.20 2.35 -8.43
C SER A 260 -8.07 3.24 -7.54
N GLY A 261 -8.14 4.54 -7.83
CA GLY A 261 -9.00 5.46 -7.07
C GLY A 261 -8.49 5.77 -5.66
N VAL A 262 -7.20 5.57 -5.39
CA VAL A 262 -6.58 5.79 -4.08
C VAL A 262 -6.27 7.28 -3.88
N THR A 263 -6.52 7.79 -2.67
CA THR A 263 -6.05 9.12 -2.24
C THR A 263 -4.86 8.99 -1.28
N ASN A 264 -3.67 9.39 -1.70
CA ASN A 264 -2.51 9.46 -0.81
C ASN A 264 -2.43 10.82 -0.12
N THR A 265 -2.44 10.85 1.21
CA THR A 265 -2.24 12.07 2.02
C THR A 265 -0.96 12.03 2.86
N GLY A 266 -0.26 10.90 2.86
CA GLY A 266 0.96 10.69 3.64
C GLY A 266 2.17 10.36 2.76
N THR A 267 3.07 9.57 3.32
CA THR A 267 4.26 9.06 2.65
C THR A 267 3.99 7.68 2.06
N PHE A 268 4.16 7.57 0.74
CA PHE A 268 4.10 6.31 0.02
C PHE A 268 5.45 6.01 -0.65
N ASN A 269 6.10 4.93 -0.24
CA ASN A 269 7.44 4.55 -0.68
C ASN A 269 7.39 3.35 -1.62
N LEU A 270 7.82 3.54 -2.86
CA LEU A 270 8.20 2.46 -3.76
C LEU A 270 9.68 2.16 -3.49
N VAL A 271 9.93 1.05 -2.80
CA VAL A 271 11.29 0.66 -2.43
C VAL A 271 12.08 0.16 -3.65
N ASN A 272 13.41 0.14 -3.56
CA ASN A 272 14.27 -0.41 -4.61
C ASN A 272 13.82 -1.82 -5.04
N ASN A 273 13.86 -2.09 -6.35
CA ASN A 273 13.43 -3.36 -6.94
C ASN A 273 11.93 -3.67 -6.69
N SER A 274 11.05 -2.68 -6.83
CA SER A 274 9.61 -2.87 -6.67
C SER A 274 8.82 -1.89 -7.51
N GLY A 275 7.50 -2.07 -7.57
CA GLY A 275 6.65 -1.12 -8.26
C GLY A 275 5.17 -1.31 -7.99
N ILE A 276 4.39 -0.47 -8.67
CA ILE A 276 2.94 -0.52 -8.71
C ILE A 276 2.43 -0.46 -10.14
N VAL A 277 1.21 -0.93 -10.34
CA VAL A 277 0.40 -0.69 -11.52
C VAL A 277 -0.75 0.25 -11.16
N LEU A 278 -0.88 1.38 -11.86
CA LEU A 278 -2.03 2.25 -11.77
C LEU A 278 -3.17 1.70 -12.62
N GLY A 279 -4.14 1.08 -11.95
CA GLY A 279 -5.42 0.60 -12.46
C GLY A 279 -6.45 1.71 -12.70
N GLY A 280 -6.31 2.82 -11.98
CA GLY A 280 -7.17 3.99 -12.07
C GLY A 280 -6.43 5.27 -11.65
N THR A 281 -7.18 6.33 -11.39
CA THR A 281 -6.62 7.60 -10.92
C THR A 281 -5.97 7.44 -9.55
N LEU A 282 -4.80 8.05 -9.36
CA LEU A 282 -4.18 8.26 -8.06
C LEU A 282 -4.31 9.75 -7.70
N THR A 283 -4.95 10.07 -6.57
CA THR A 283 -4.95 11.43 -6.02
C THR A 283 -3.83 11.53 -5.00
N ASN A 284 -2.71 12.15 -5.36
CA ASN A 284 -1.57 12.34 -4.49
C ASN A 284 -1.58 13.75 -3.88
N ASN A 285 -1.87 13.86 -2.59
CA ASN A 285 -1.77 15.09 -1.80
C ASN A 285 -0.60 15.04 -0.79
N GLY A 286 0.12 13.91 -0.72
CA GLY A 286 1.31 13.72 0.10
C GLY A 286 2.57 13.54 -0.75
N SER A 287 3.39 12.53 -0.41
CA SER A 287 4.59 12.18 -1.17
C SER A 287 4.49 10.76 -1.72
N VAL A 288 4.85 10.59 -2.99
CA VAL A 288 5.14 9.28 -3.61
C VAL A 288 6.62 9.25 -3.94
N ASN A 289 7.37 8.33 -3.33
CA ASN A 289 8.82 8.27 -3.44
C ASN A 289 9.24 7.02 -4.21
N LEU A 290 9.94 7.17 -5.32
CA LEU A 290 10.61 6.08 -6.03
C LEU A 290 12.07 6.03 -5.56
N ILE A 291 12.37 5.04 -4.73
CA ILE A 291 13.62 4.93 -3.97
C ILE A 291 14.51 3.86 -4.58
N SER A 292 14.74 3.94 -5.89
CA SER A 292 15.77 3.13 -6.54
C SER A 292 17.14 3.34 -5.88
N SER A 293 17.91 2.26 -5.80
CA SER A 293 19.32 2.24 -5.44
C SER A 293 20.14 1.46 -6.47
N GLY A 294 19.69 1.49 -7.74
CA GLY A 294 20.31 0.79 -8.86
C GLY A 294 19.43 -0.27 -9.53
N ASN A 295 18.36 -0.74 -8.87
CA ASN A 295 17.37 -1.62 -9.48
C ASN A 295 16.14 -0.83 -9.94
N VAL A 296 15.40 -1.39 -10.90
CA VAL A 296 14.19 -0.77 -11.43
C VAL A 296 13.17 -0.55 -10.31
N THR A 297 12.61 0.65 -10.27
CA THR A 297 11.58 1.05 -9.32
C THR A 297 10.51 1.79 -10.09
N ASP A 298 9.30 1.22 -10.12
CA ASP A 298 8.39 1.47 -11.24
C ASP A 298 7.00 1.96 -10.81
N ILE A 299 6.51 2.96 -11.53
CA ILE A 299 5.07 3.20 -11.71
C ILE A 299 4.69 2.76 -13.12
N ALA A 300 3.89 1.70 -13.23
CA ALA A 300 3.34 1.22 -14.49
C ALA A 300 1.90 1.71 -14.68
N LEU A 301 1.52 2.07 -15.92
CA LEU A 301 0.15 2.45 -16.25
C LEU A 301 -0.55 1.32 -17.01
N SER A 302 -1.76 0.98 -16.58
CA SER A 302 -2.66 0.04 -17.29
C SER A 302 -3.52 0.77 -18.33
N GLY A 303 -2.90 1.47 -19.29
CA GLY A 303 -3.59 2.38 -20.21
C GLY A 303 -3.48 3.84 -19.77
N SER A 304 -4.34 4.72 -20.27
CA SER A 304 -4.28 6.14 -19.91
C SER A 304 -4.70 6.38 -18.46
N ARG A 305 -3.82 7.02 -17.68
CA ARG A 305 -4.01 7.23 -16.23
C ARG A 305 -3.60 8.64 -15.82
N SER A 306 -4.18 9.08 -14.72
CA SER A 306 -3.93 10.40 -14.14
C SER A 306 -3.37 10.27 -12.73
N ILE A 307 -2.37 11.09 -12.43
CA ILE A 307 -1.96 11.37 -11.06
C ILE A 307 -2.35 12.83 -10.78
N LEU A 308 -3.30 13.02 -9.88
CA LEU A 308 -3.91 14.30 -9.54
C LEU A 308 -3.57 14.70 -8.10
N GLY A 309 -4.08 15.84 -7.62
CA GLY A 309 -3.85 16.36 -6.27
C GLY A 309 -2.74 17.42 -6.23
N SER A 310 -2.25 17.72 -5.03
CA SER A 310 -1.24 18.79 -4.78
C SER A 310 0.13 18.29 -4.30
N GLY A 311 0.34 16.97 -4.29
CA GLY A 311 1.51 16.32 -3.72
C GLY A 311 2.74 16.27 -4.63
N VAL A 312 3.77 15.61 -4.11
CA VAL A 312 5.07 15.42 -4.79
C VAL A 312 5.26 13.96 -5.18
N ILE A 313 5.83 13.74 -6.36
CA ILE A 313 6.40 12.48 -6.81
C ILE A 313 7.92 12.66 -6.84
N ALA A 314 8.63 12.11 -5.86
CA ALA A 314 10.07 12.25 -5.72
C ALA A 314 10.79 11.02 -6.27
N LEU A 315 11.65 11.21 -7.25
CA LEU A 315 12.52 10.19 -7.81
C LEU A 315 13.91 10.32 -7.20
N SER A 316 14.44 9.23 -6.65
CA SER A 316 15.84 9.16 -6.22
C SER A 316 16.81 9.45 -7.38
N ASN A 317 18.10 9.63 -7.07
CA ASN A 317 19.11 10.01 -8.06
C ASN A 317 19.59 8.82 -8.92
N TYR A 318 18.66 8.11 -9.56
CA TYR A 318 18.93 6.96 -10.40
C TYR A 318 18.03 6.96 -11.64
N ALA A 319 18.59 6.62 -12.80
CA ALA A 319 17.82 6.47 -14.04
C ALA A 319 16.81 5.29 -13.97
N ASN A 320 17.01 4.37 -13.03
CA ASN A 320 16.17 3.19 -12.82
C ASN A 320 14.83 3.49 -12.13
N ASN A 321 14.57 4.75 -11.73
CA ASN A 321 13.21 5.17 -11.42
C ASN A 321 12.45 5.36 -12.74
N ARG A 322 11.36 4.60 -12.95
CA ARG A 322 10.65 4.62 -14.23
C ARG A 322 9.16 4.86 -14.03
N ILE A 323 8.60 5.64 -14.94
CA ILE A 323 7.16 5.71 -15.17
C ILE A 323 6.93 5.25 -16.61
N TYR A 324 6.11 4.24 -16.82
CA TYR A 324 5.84 3.69 -18.14
C TYR A 324 4.41 3.16 -18.24
N GLY A 325 3.97 2.76 -19.42
CA GLY A 325 2.66 2.16 -19.62
C GLY A 325 2.63 1.16 -20.77
N THR A 326 1.48 0.52 -20.96
CA THR A 326 1.22 -0.28 -22.17
C THR A 326 1.19 0.60 -23.43
N ALA A 327 1.27 -0.01 -24.62
CA ALA A 327 1.27 0.73 -25.87
C ALA A 327 0.05 1.67 -25.98
N GLY A 328 0.29 2.93 -26.36
CA GLY A 328 -0.76 3.95 -26.44
C GLY A 328 -1.17 4.58 -25.10
N SER A 329 -0.52 4.22 -23.99
CA SER A 329 -0.82 4.82 -22.68
C SER A 329 -0.50 6.32 -22.65
N THR A 330 -1.36 7.09 -21.99
CA THR A 330 -1.11 8.49 -21.65
C THR A 330 -0.96 8.67 -20.14
N LEU A 331 0.13 9.27 -19.69
CA LEU A 331 0.24 9.80 -18.32
C LEU A 331 -0.27 11.23 -18.29
N THR A 332 -1.24 11.53 -17.41
CA THR A 332 -1.63 12.91 -17.08
C THR A 332 -1.16 13.27 -15.67
N LEU A 333 -0.29 14.28 -15.54
CA LEU A 333 0.04 14.89 -14.26
C LEU A 333 -0.81 16.15 -14.05
N GLY A 334 -1.61 16.15 -12.97
CA GLY A 334 -2.49 17.26 -12.62
C GLY A 334 -1.74 18.54 -12.24
N SER A 335 -2.43 19.69 -12.30
CA SER A 335 -1.82 21.02 -12.15
C SER A 335 -1.18 21.30 -10.78
N GLY A 336 -1.64 20.62 -9.73
CA GLY A 336 -1.05 20.71 -8.40
C GLY A 336 0.13 19.76 -8.16
N GLN A 337 0.40 18.80 -9.06
CA GLN A 337 1.47 17.82 -8.86
C GLN A 337 2.84 18.42 -9.15
N THR A 338 3.83 17.97 -8.38
CA THR A 338 5.25 18.15 -8.71
C THR A 338 5.93 16.79 -8.84
N LEU A 339 6.55 16.50 -9.98
CA LEU A 339 7.48 15.39 -10.15
C LEU A 339 8.90 15.95 -10.15
N THR A 340 9.78 15.42 -9.31
CA THR A 340 11.17 15.89 -9.19
C THR A 340 12.14 14.74 -9.06
N GLY A 341 13.35 14.89 -9.59
CA GLY A 341 14.44 13.94 -9.39
C GLY A 341 15.13 13.49 -10.67
N ALA A 342 15.55 12.22 -10.71
CA ALA A 342 16.13 11.56 -11.87
C ALA A 342 15.38 10.27 -12.22
N GLY A 343 15.34 9.93 -13.51
CA GLY A 343 14.60 8.76 -13.98
C GLY A 343 14.22 8.81 -15.45
N VAL A 344 13.24 8.00 -15.81
CA VAL A 344 12.67 7.93 -17.16
C VAL A 344 11.14 7.98 -17.11
N ILE A 345 10.54 8.89 -17.86
CA ILE A 345 9.10 8.92 -18.17
C ILE A 345 8.90 8.37 -19.58
N GLY A 346 8.04 7.37 -19.73
CA GLY A 346 7.81 6.65 -21.00
C GLY A 346 8.82 5.53 -21.27
N ALA A 347 9.36 4.87 -20.22
CA ALA A 347 10.38 3.83 -20.41
C ALA A 347 9.85 2.62 -21.23
N GLY A 348 10.39 2.42 -22.44
CA GLY A 348 10.15 1.22 -23.25
C GLY A 348 8.75 1.08 -23.87
N ALA A 349 7.90 2.11 -23.78
CA ALA A 349 6.53 2.06 -24.27
C ALA A 349 6.39 2.68 -25.67
N SER A 350 5.88 1.90 -26.63
CA SER A 350 5.52 2.40 -27.97
C SER A 350 4.29 3.30 -27.88
N ASN A 351 4.35 4.46 -28.53
CA ASN A 351 3.24 5.42 -28.57
C ASN A 351 2.80 5.90 -27.18
N PHE A 352 3.76 6.13 -26.27
CA PHE A 352 3.47 6.70 -24.94
C PHE A 352 3.30 8.22 -25.04
N ALA A 353 2.24 8.76 -24.44
CA ALA A 353 1.98 10.20 -24.37
C ALA A 353 2.15 10.72 -22.94
N LEU A 354 2.57 11.98 -22.83
CA LEU A 354 2.62 12.70 -21.57
C LEU A 354 1.79 13.99 -21.66
N VAL A 355 0.89 14.18 -20.71
CA VAL A 355 0.17 15.44 -20.48
C VAL A 355 0.66 16.01 -19.14
N ASN A 356 1.46 17.06 -19.22
CA ASN A 356 1.97 17.76 -18.05
C ASN A 356 1.19 19.07 -17.81
N GLN A 357 0.30 19.05 -16.82
CA GLN A 357 -0.38 20.25 -16.33
C GLN A 357 0.31 20.84 -15.09
N GLY A 358 1.14 20.04 -14.41
CA GLY A 358 1.85 20.40 -13.18
C GLY A 358 3.31 20.81 -13.42
N THR A 359 4.18 20.46 -12.48
CA THR A 359 5.63 20.76 -12.58
C THR A 359 6.44 19.47 -12.67
N ILE A 360 7.30 19.36 -13.69
CA ILE A 360 8.29 18.29 -13.82
C ILE A 360 9.68 18.92 -13.75
N VAL A 361 10.51 18.48 -12.80
CA VAL A 361 11.85 19.01 -12.56
C VAL A 361 12.90 17.91 -12.63
N ALA A 362 13.87 18.05 -13.54
CA ALA A 362 15.11 17.29 -13.50
C ALA A 362 16.03 17.92 -12.43
N SER A 363 15.94 17.43 -11.20
CA SER A 363 16.61 18.04 -10.03
C SER A 363 17.89 17.34 -9.61
N SER A 364 18.21 16.19 -10.20
CA SER A 364 19.30 15.32 -9.76
C SER A 364 20.26 15.00 -10.90
N ASN A 365 21.54 14.79 -10.58
CA ASN A 365 22.62 14.72 -11.58
C ASN A 365 22.52 13.54 -12.57
N ALA A 366 21.82 12.45 -12.20
CA ALA A 366 21.56 11.33 -13.11
C ALA A 366 20.60 11.72 -14.25
N GLY A 367 19.94 12.87 -14.16
CA GLY A 367 19.09 13.43 -15.20
C GLY A 367 17.71 12.79 -15.27
N LEU A 368 16.81 13.48 -15.97
CA LEU A 368 15.46 13.00 -16.25
C LEU A 368 15.25 12.92 -17.76
N LEU A 369 14.93 11.73 -18.24
CA LEU A 369 14.56 11.50 -19.64
C LEU A 369 13.04 11.45 -19.78
N ILE A 370 12.49 12.23 -20.71
CA ILE A 370 11.11 12.13 -21.18
C ILE A 370 11.14 11.50 -22.58
N ASN A 371 10.75 10.23 -22.64
CA ASN A 371 10.62 9.42 -23.84
C ASN A 371 9.13 9.15 -24.14
N ALA A 372 8.38 10.21 -24.43
CA ALA A 372 6.96 10.11 -24.77
C ALA A 372 6.78 10.14 -26.29
N SER A 373 6.96 8.99 -26.95
CA SER A 373 6.96 8.86 -28.41
C SER A 373 5.67 9.30 -29.12
N ALA A 374 4.52 9.33 -28.43
CA ALA A 374 3.26 9.90 -28.94
C ALA A 374 3.15 11.42 -28.77
N GLY A 375 4.16 12.05 -28.16
CA GLY A 375 4.24 13.48 -27.91
C GLY A 375 4.04 13.85 -26.44
N VAL A 376 4.49 15.07 -26.12
CA VAL A 376 4.24 15.73 -24.83
C VAL A 376 3.31 16.91 -25.06
N THR A 377 2.19 16.97 -24.33
CA THR A 377 1.40 18.20 -24.15
C THR A 377 1.78 18.81 -22.82
N ASN A 378 2.36 20.00 -22.83
CA ASN A 378 2.80 20.69 -21.62
C ASN A 378 2.01 21.99 -21.46
N THR A 379 1.08 22.06 -20.50
CA THR A 379 0.49 23.35 -20.09
C THR A 379 1.01 23.81 -18.73
N GLY A 380 1.85 22.99 -18.08
CA GLY A 380 2.53 23.30 -16.83
C GLY A 380 3.98 23.73 -17.05
N THR A 381 4.90 23.19 -16.25
CA THR A 381 6.34 23.48 -16.31
C THR A 381 7.15 22.21 -16.54
N LEU A 382 8.05 22.25 -17.51
CA LEU A 382 9.19 21.35 -17.66
C LEU A 382 10.46 22.11 -17.31
N ARG A 383 11.20 21.69 -16.28
CA ARG A 383 12.38 22.41 -15.80
C ARG A 383 13.59 21.49 -15.65
N ALA A 384 14.75 21.94 -16.14
CA ALA A 384 16.06 21.48 -15.67
C ALA A 384 16.52 22.39 -14.51
N ASP A 385 16.85 21.81 -13.36
CA ASP A 385 17.26 22.57 -12.16
C ASP A 385 18.14 21.73 -11.23
N GLY A 386 19.41 21.56 -11.61
CA GLY A 386 20.39 20.70 -10.93
C GLY A 386 20.66 19.38 -11.65
N GLY A 387 19.74 18.92 -12.49
CA GLY A 387 19.92 17.78 -13.40
C GLY A 387 19.71 18.15 -14.87
N THR A 388 20.11 17.26 -15.78
CA THR A 388 19.78 17.40 -17.21
C THR A 388 18.36 16.93 -17.47
N LEU A 389 17.55 17.76 -18.13
CA LEU A 389 16.26 17.34 -18.69
C LEU A 389 16.44 17.00 -20.18
N SER A 390 16.22 15.74 -20.54
CA SER A 390 16.29 15.25 -21.91
C SER A 390 14.89 14.99 -22.48
N LEU A 391 14.56 15.61 -23.60
CA LEU A 391 13.28 15.48 -24.28
C LEU A 391 13.51 14.79 -25.63
N GLN A 392 13.14 13.51 -25.73
CA GLN A 392 13.32 12.68 -26.94
C GLN A 392 12.01 12.56 -27.74
N THR A 393 11.29 13.67 -27.87
CA THR A 393 9.99 13.71 -28.54
C THR A 393 9.58 15.14 -28.87
N THR A 394 8.56 15.28 -29.71
CA THR A 394 7.91 16.57 -29.96
C THR A 394 7.15 17.03 -28.71
N VAL A 395 7.39 18.28 -28.31
CA VAL A 395 6.71 18.91 -27.18
C VAL A 395 5.80 20.02 -27.70
N ASN A 396 4.49 19.81 -27.57
CA ASN A 396 3.50 20.87 -27.71
C ASN A 396 3.39 21.61 -26.38
N SER A 397 3.91 22.83 -26.35
CA SER A 397 3.97 23.61 -25.12
C SER A 397 2.67 24.31 -24.75
N GLY A 398 1.53 24.17 -25.45
CA GLY A 398 0.17 24.45 -24.96
C GLY A 398 -0.10 25.67 -24.04
N GLY A 399 0.76 26.70 -24.00
CA GLY A 399 0.79 27.76 -22.98
C GLY A 399 1.70 27.53 -21.74
N GLY A 400 2.27 26.34 -21.55
CA GLY A 400 3.24 25.99 -20.50
C GLY A 400 4.69 26.42 -20.78
N THR A 401 5.54 26.27 -19.76
CA THR A 401 6.95 26.71 -19.75
C THR A 401 7.93 25.55 -19.89
N ILE A 402 9.03 25.78 -20.62
CA ILE A 402 10.23 24.92 -20.63
C ILE A 402 11.42 25.79 -20.25
N GLU A 403 12.10 25.45 -19.14
CA GLU A 403 13.18 26.28 -18.60
C GLU A 403 14.39 25.47 -18.12
N ALA A 404 15.55 26.13 -18.09
CA ALA A 404 16.78 25.61 -17.49
C ALA A 404 17.32 26.63 -16.49
N ARG A 405 17.69 26.18 -15.29
CA ARG A 405 18.20 27.02 -14.19
C ARG A 405 19.53 26.49 -13.65
N ASN A 406 20.26 27.30 -12.89
CA ASN A 406 21.43 26.84 -12.12
C ASN A 406 22.50 26.10 -12.94
N GLY A 407 22.78 26.56 -14.17
CA GLY A 407 23.77 25.94 -15.06
C GLY A 407 23.38 24.55 -15.60
N SER A 408 22.14 24.12 -15.37
CA SER A 408 21.63 22.85 -15.90
C SER A 408 21.35 22.91 -17.41
N GLY A 409 21.38 21.75 -18.07
CA GLY A 409 21.05 21.60 -19.48
C GLY A 409 19.61 21.13 -19.69
N ALA A 410 18.86 21.83 -20.54
CA ALA A 410 17.65 21.29 -21.16
C ALA A 410 17.98 20.94 -22.62
N ALA A 411 18.02 19.65 -22.95
CA ALA A 411 18.28 19.17 -24.30
C ALA A 411 17.00 18.62 -24.92
N ALA A 412 16.52 19.22 -26.01
CA ALA A 412 15.38 18.74 -26.78
C ALA A 412 15.85 18.27 -28.16
N GLN A 413 15.54 17.04 -28.54
CA GLN A 413 15.79 16.52 -29.88
C GLN A 413 14.74 17.14 -30.83
N ARG A 414 15.13 18.20 -31.56
CA ARG A 414 14.22 18.95 -32.44
C ARG A 414 14.03 18.22 -33.77
N CYS A 415 12.81 17.78 -34.08
CA CYS A 415 12.37 17.59 -35.46
C CYS A 415 11.69 18.88 -35.92
N GLY A 416 12.15 19.43 -37.04
CA GLY A 416 11.82 20.79 -37.50
C GLY A 416 10.32 21.01 -37.69
N HIS A 417 9.73 21.83 -36.84
CA HIS A 417 8.76 22.89 -37.15
C HIS A 417 8.48 23.62 -35.83
N GLN A 418 8.36 24.95 -35.87
CA GLN A 418 8.22 25.88 -34.74
C GLN A 418 9.52 26.53 -34.22
N GLN A 419 10.30 27.08 -35.15
CA GLN A 419 11.07 28.30 -34.87
C GLN A 419 10.12 29.49 -34.91
N ARG A 420 9.60 29.91 -33.75
CA ARG A 420 9.17 31.29 -33.45
C ARG A 420 8.80 31.34 -31.97
N GLN A 421 9.79 31.49 -31.09
CA GLN A 421 9.63 32.16 -29.78
C GLN A 421 10.90 32.26 -28.92
N LEU A 422 12.05 31.71 -29.35
CA LEU A 422 13.29 31.79 -28.55
C LEU A 422 14.36 32.79 -29.04
N LEU A 423 14.13 33.51 -30.15
CA LEU A 423 15.04 34.55 -30.63
C LEU A 423 14.24 35.73 -31.18
N GLY A 424 14.33 36.89 -30.52
CA GLY A 424 13.72 38.14 -30.98
C GLY A 424 14.50 38.79 -32.12
N GLN A 425 14.45 38.24 -33.33
CA GLN A 425 14.90 38.94 -34.55
C GLN A 425 13.97 38.71 -35.75
N ARG A 426 13.75 39.77 -36.53
CA ARG A 426 12.85 39.85 -37.70
C ARG A 426 13.57 39.48 -39.01
N SER A 427 12.76 38.93 -39.94
CA SER A 427 12.89 38.80 -41.43
C SER A 427 14.10 38.03 -41.98
N GLY A 428 14.03 37.23 -43.05
CA GLY A 428 13.02 36.84 -44.03
C GLY A 428 13.68 35.90 -45.08
N GLN A 429 12.87 35.17 -45.87
CA GLN A 429 13.21 34.27 -47.01
C GLN A 429 13.63 32.80 -46.76
N PRO A 430 13.34 31.87 -47.73
CA PRO A 430 12.85 30.52 -47.45
C PRO A 430 13.85 29.36 -47.62
N ASP A 431 13.37 28.21 -47.18
CA ASP A 431 14.05 26.97 -46.80
C ASP A 431 14.84 26.24 -47.90
N HIS A 432 16.01 25.74 -47.53
CA HIS A 432 16.68 24.62 -48.19
C HIS A 432 16.89 23.47 -47.21
N HIS A 433 16.51 22.27 -47.66
CA HIS A 433 16.67 20.98 -47.00
C HIS A 433 18.10 20.75 -46.48
N GLY A 434 18.24 20.36 -45.21
CA GLY A 434 19.53 20.03 -44.60
C GLY A 434 19.39 19.08 -43.42
N GLU A 435 20.24 18.06 -43.41
CA GLU A 435 20.33 16.91 -42.51
C GLU A 435 20.39 17.25 -41.00
N CYS A 436 19.82 16.37 -40.16
CA CYS A 436 19.93 16.42 -38.71
C CYS A 436 21.39 16.20 -38.25
N ARG A 437 22.08 17.27 -37.81
CA ARG A 437 23.34 17.17 -37.06
C ARG A 437 23.15 17.65 -35.62
N PHE A 438 23.78 16.94 -34.69
CA PHE A 438 23.89 17.34 -33.28
C PHE A 438 24.74 18.61 -33.15
N GLY A 439 24.11 19.73 -32.81
CA GLY A 439 24.79 20.99 -32.53
C GLY A 439 24.92 21.24 -31.04
N HIS A 440 26.15 21.20 -30.50
CA HIS A 440 26.47 21.83 -29.23
C HIS A 440 26.49 23.35 -29.45
N ALA A 441 25.43 24.05 -29.04
CA ALA A 441 25.43 25.51 -29.01
C ALA A 441 26.05 25.99 -27.68
N GLY A 442 27.22 26.62 -27.76
CA GLY A 442 27.82 27.33 -26.62
C GLY A 442 26.95 28.53 -26.24
N TRP A 443 26.50 28.57 -24.98
CA TRP A 443 25.74 29.68 -24.43
C TRP A 443 26.71 30.79 -24.00
N ARG A 444 26.57 32.00 -24.57
CA ARG A 444 27.30 33.18 -24.07
C ARG A 444 26.68 33.62 -22.74
N HIS A 445 27.51 33.71 -21.71
CA HIS A 445 27.19 34.35 -20.44
C HIS A 445 26.87 35.83 -20.64
N ARG A 446 25.84 36.32 -19.96
CA ARG A 446 25.57 37.75 -19.81
C ARG A 446 25.82 38.08 -18.33
N ASP A 447 27.07 38.39 -18.01
CA ASP A 447 27.44 38.90 -16.69
C ASP A 447 26.96 40.35 -16.59
N ARG A 448 26.18 40.63 -15.54
CA ARG A 448 25.73 41.98 -15.20
C ARG A 448 26.79 42.59 -14.29
N ALA A 449 27.73 43.33 -14.87
CA ALA A 449 28.64 44.19 -14.13
C ALA A 449 27.85 45.36 -13.53
N ALA A 450 27.93 45.53 -12.21
CA ALA A 450 27.52 46.73 -11.51
C ALA A 450 28.73 47.66 -11.46
N ASP A 451 28.66 48.75 -12.23
CA ASP A 451 29.63 49.84 -12.18
C ASP A 451 28.90 51.10 -11.70
N GLY A 452 29.44 51.73 -10.67
CA GLY A 452 28.81 52.86 -9.99
C GLY A 452 29.63 53.33 -8.79
N GLY A 453 30.88 53.72 -9.01
CA GLY A 453 31.62 54.54 -8.07
C GLY A 453 31.38 56.02 -8.35
N GLN A 454 31.07 56.83 -7.33
CA GLN A 454 31.69 58.14 -7.11
C GLN A 454 31.64 58.53 -5.62
N GLN A 455 32.72 59.20 -5.23
CA GLN A 455 33.24 59.55 -3.91
C GLN A 455 32.41 60.61 -3.16
N LEU A 456 32.64 60.77 -1.85
CA LEU A 456 32.92 62.06 -1.18
C LEU A 456 33.43 61.88 0.28
N ARG A 457 34.67 62.35 0.52
CA ARG A 457 35.33 62.97 1.71
C ARG A 457 34.80 62.69 3.13
N GLY A 458 35.62 62.16 4.05
CA GLY A 458 36.46 62.90 5.05
C GLY A 458 35.74 62.93 6.42
N THR A 459 36.25 62.68 7.63
CA THR A 459 37.55 62.70 8.32
C THR A 459 37.42 61.85 9.61
N PRO A 460 38.51 61.55 10.36
CA PRO A 460 38.54 60.48 11.37
C PRO A 460 38.32 60.99 12.80
N ASP A 461 37.74 60.19 13.70
CA ASP A 461 38.09 60.28 15.12
C ASP A 461 37.76 59.02 15.97
N ARG A 462 38.72 58.71 16.86
CA ARG A 462 38.70 57.99 18.15
C ARG A 462 38.29 56.50 18.31
N ARG A 463 39.30 55.77 18.83
CA ARG A 463 39.37 54.49 19.57
C ARG A 463 38.46 54.45 20.85
N PRO A 464 38.55 53.40 21.73
CA PRO A 464 38.27 51.98 21.55
C PRO A 464 37.49 51.36 22.76
N ASP A 465 37.35 50.04 22.75
CA ASP A 465 37.26 49.12 23.89
C ASP A 465 36.00 49.07 24.78
N LEU A 466 35.34 47.92 24.75
CA LEU A 466 34.89 47.21 25.94
C LEU A 466 35.03 45.69 25.72
N GLN A 467 36.11 45.14 26.27
CA GLN A 467 36.28 43.72 26.60
C GLN A 467 35.54 43.36 27.90
N ARG A 468 35.27 42.05 28.04
CA ARG A 468 34.91 41.22 29.22
C ARG A 468 33.47 40.69 29.16
N HIS A 469 33.19 39.40 29.32
CA HIS A 469 33.81 38.40 30.19
C HIS A 469 33.81 36.98 29.60
N VAL A 470 34.74 36.18 30.11
CA VAL A 470 35.03 34.76 29.86
C VAL A 470 34.93 34.04 31.21
N GLU A 471 34.54 32.75 31.15
CA GLU A 471 34.75 31.64 32.13
C GLU A 471 33.81 31.48 33.35
N PRO A 472 33.78 30.28 34.00
CA PRO A 472 34.11 28.91 33.54
C PRO A 472 33.16 27.76 33.99
N GLU A 473 33.42 26.62 33.34
CA GLU A 473 33.33 25.18 33.67
C GLU A 473 32.81 24.64 35.03
N LEU A 474 32.16 23.46 34.94
CA LEU A 474 32.41 22.21 35.71
C LEU A 474 31.93 21.04 34.79
N GLY A 475 32.79 20.18 34.24
CA GLY A 475 33.29 18.91 34.82
C GLY A 475 32.19 17.83 34.85
N GLY A 476 32.24 16.63 34.28
CA GLY A 476 33.27 15.79 33.65
C GLY A 476 32.86 14.33 33.92
N GLN A 477 33.03 13.39 32.98
CA GLN A 477 33.39 12.00 33.28
C GLN A 477 33.74 11.18 32.04
N LEU A 478 34.85 10.47 32.17
CA LEU A 478 35.49 9.55 31.25
C LEU A 478 34.85 8.15 31.29
N TYR A 479 34.89 7.44 30.16
CA TYR A 479 35.33 6.03 30.17
C TYR A 479 35.94 5.65 28.82
N ARG A 480 37.17 5.12 28.85
CA ARG A 480 37.91 4.54 27.73
C ARG A 480 38.52 3.24 28.24
N SER A 481 38.29 2.14 27.53
CA SER A 481 39.03 0.86 27.62
C SER A 481 38.38 -0.08 26.60
N ASP A 482 39.03 -0.97 25.87
CA ASP A 482 40.41 -1.14 25.47
C ASP A 482 40.38 -2.19 24.33
N SER A 483 41.52 -2.32 23.67
CA SER A 483 41.85 -3.12 22.50
C SER A 483 41.84 -4.67 22.63
N GLY A 484 41.77 -5.34 21.48
CA GLY A 484 42.24 -6.72 21.23
C GLY A 484 41.34 -7.51 20.26
N ARG A 485 41.77 -8.26 19.24
CA ARG A 485 43.08 -8.71 18.73
C ARG A 485 42.93 -9.10 17.24
N ARG A 486 44.03 -9.00 16.51
CA ARG A 486 44.27 -9.59 15.19
C ARG A 486 44.30 -11.12 15.25
N ALA A 487 43.87 -11.79 14.18
CA ALA A 487 44.48 -13.04 13.73
C ALA A 487 44.37 -13.16 12.20
N HIS A 488 45.52 -12.98 11.54
CA HIS A 488 45.81 -13.51 10.21
C HIS A 488 45.93 -15.04 10.30
N HIS A 489 45.39 -15.77 9.32
CA HIS A 489 46.07 -16.97 8.84
C HIS A 489 45.95 -17.08 7.31
N ARG A 490 47.12 -17.21 6.68
CA ARG A 490 47.35 -17.44 5.26
C ARG A 490 47.75 -18.91 5.08
N ARG A 491 47.29 -19.48 3.95
CA ARG A 491 47.92 -20.50 3.07
C ARG A 491 48.04 -21.96 3.51
N ARG A 492 47.45 -22.84 2.67
CA ARG A 492 48.05 -23.85 1.73
C ARG A 492 46.85 -24.64 1.16
N SER A 493 46.48 -24.60 -0.13
CA SER A 493 47.11 -25.06 -1.39
C SER A 493 47.66 -26.49 -1.35
N ASP A 494 47.11 -27.32 -2.25
CA ASP A 494 47.70 -28.40 -3.07
C ASP A 494 46.68 -29.57 -3.14
N ASP A 495 45.77 -29.67 -4.13
CA ASP A 495 45.87 -30.16 -5.55
C ASP A 495 45.29 -31.61 -5.67
N PRO A 496 45.05 -32.21 -6.85
CA PRO A 496 44.28 -31.79 -8.04
C PRO A 496 43.22 -32.85 -8.47
N ASP A 497 42.40 -32.53 -9.49
CA ASP A 497 42.18 -33.32 -10.73
C ASP A 497 40.76 -33.31 -11.33
N VAL A 498 40.77 -33.33 -12.67
CA VAL A 498 39.74 -33.74 -13.64
C VAL A 498 38.93 -32.63 -14.36
N GLN A 499 39.60 -32.09 -15.40
CA GLN A 499 39.23 -31.99 -16.82
C GLN A 499 37.81 -31.55 -17.28
N LEU A 500 37.82 -30.46 -18.06
CA LEU A 500 36.83 -30.02 -19.06
C LEU A 500 36.92 -30.89 -20.34
N PRO A 501 35.89 -30.84 -21.22
CA PRO A 501 35.99 -29.96 -22.41
C PRO A 501 34.70 -29.16 -22.68
N GLU A 502 34.80 -27.86 -22.98
CA GLU A 502 34.73 -27.25 -24.33
C GLU A 502 33.56 -27.73 -25.22
N GLN A 503 32.58 -26.84 -25.46
CA GLN A 503 32.08 -26.53 -26.81
C GLN A 503 31.61 -25.06 -26.90
N SER A 504 32.05 -24.40 -27.96
CA SER A 504 31.76 -23.02 -28.38
C SER A 504 30.67 -22.96 -29.46
N PRO A 505 30.16 -21.76 -29.83
CA PRO A 505 28.81 -21.56 -30.38
C PRO A 505 28.75 -21.61 -31.93
N VAL A 506 27.55 -21.85 -32.48
CA VAL A 506 27.26 -21.74 -33.91
C VAL A 506 26.31 -20.57 -34.20
N CYS A 507 26.78 -19.66 -35.06
CA CYS A 507 26.04 -18.61 -35.73
C CYS A 507 25.21 -19.16 -36.92
N GLY A 508 24.09 -18.50 -37.24
CA GLY A 508 23.41 -18.53 -38.54
C GLY A 508 21.94 -18.10 -38.39
N GLN A 509 21.28 -17.35 -39.26
CA GLN A 509 21.59 -16.62 -40.48
C GLN A 509 20.43 -15.61 -40.70
N CYS A 510 20.65 -14.59 -41.53
CA CYS A 510 19.66 -13.59 -41.97
C CYS A 510 18.70 -14.10 -43.06
N GLN A 511 17.63 -13.31 -43.28
CA GLN A 511 16.63 -13.25 -44.37
C GLN A 511 15.34 -14.07 -44.15
N ARG A 512 14.12 -13.56 -44.37
CA ARG A 512 13.62 -12.39 -45.11
C ARG A 512 12.65 -11.55 -44.28
#